data_AF-A0A6H0XYP8-F1
#
_entry.id   AF-A0A6H0XYP8-F1
#
_cell.length_a   1.000
_cell.length_b   1.000
_cell.length_c   1.000
_cell.angle_alpha   90.00
_cell.angle_beta   90.00
_cell.angle_gamma   90.00
#
_symmetry.space_group_name_H-M   'P 1'
#
loop_
_entity.id
_entity.type
_entity.pdbx_description
1 polymer ?
#
loop_
_entity_poly.entity_id
_entity_poly.type
_entity_poly.pdbx_seq_one_letter_code
_entity_poly.pdbx_strand_id
1 'polypeptide(L)'
;MEPERVRVGHLAPQFTCRAVLDGKIREMSLSSFNESGYWIILLFFPKAWSFICPTEIRTFSKRLDEFLHDRKCAVMFASTDHELSLKAWTGTPRVEGGLGNVRVPLISDCDHAISKKYGVLIEDEGTSERACFIIDPLGIVRGIGINDADIGRSIDECQRLLDALIWKDQYGEACPVDWKTGESGLVMASVEPNKLSVGEYQKLEARRGIEESQETLPMTRKTTKRKREPDDSEQGGNILRADEATTDARELDGDASQADAALLAVIEVSFKDKTIHCEKRGTDSIQLIFTHGAGGTLDSPAIKDFAIGFSQAAAITCFKGNMNLKSRTTAFKSVMENQQFSEALGGRSMGSRAAVMAKDDNTQALVLVSYPLLGEKDRRDEILLELNDQHDVLFIIGDNDKMCPIQDIKQLRNSMTARTWLVIVEGTI
;
A
#
# COMPACT_ATOMS: atom_id res chain seq x y z
N MET A 1 -19.46 27.15 24.91
CA MET A 1 -19.48 25.72 24.55
C MET A 1 -18.09 25.38 24.07
N GLU A 2 -17.46 24.35 24.63
CA GLU A 2 -16.25 23.81 24.02
C GLU A 2 -16.59 23.35 22.59
N PRO A 3 -15.72 23.59 21.60
CA PRO A 3 -15.97 23.11 20.24
C PRO A 3 -16.10 21.58 20.27
N GLU A 4 -17.08 21.07 19.52
CA GLU A 4 -17.33 19.64 19.41
C GLU A 4 -16.08 18.94 18.84
N ARG A 5 -15.36 18.21 19.70
CA ARG A 5 -14.16 17.48 19.30
C ARG A 5 -14.52 16.27 18.46
N VAL A 6 -13.73 16.00 17.44
CA VAL A 6 -13.81 14.78 16.64
C VAL A 6 -13.65 13.55 17.52
N ARG A 7 -14.52 12.55 17.32
CA ARG A 7 -14.54 11.30 18.09
C ARG A 7 -14.42 10.10 17.18
N VAL A 8 -13.71 9.08 17.66
CA VAL A 8 -13.70 7.76 17.02
C VAL A 8 -15.14 7.22 16.95
N GLY A 9 -15.50 6.61 15.82
CA GLY A 9 -16.82 6.07 15.53
C GLY A 9 -17.84 7.09 15.01
N HIS A 10 -17.45 8.35 14.81
CA HIS A 10 -18.30 9.40 14.23
C HIS A 10 -17.78 9.84 12.85
N LEU A 11 -18.62 10.49 12.05
CA LEU A 11 -18.23 11.05 10.76
C LEU A 11 -17.13 12.10 10.93
N ALA A 12 -16.13 12.04 10.06
CA ALA A 12 -15.08 13.03 9.97
C ALA A 12 -15.64 14.37 9.47
N PRO A 13 -15.26 15.51 10.08
CA PRO A 13 -15.69 16.82 9.61
C PRO A 13 -15.28 17.05 8.15
N GLN A 14 -16.26 17.40 7.32
CA GLN A 14 -16.05 17.63 5.90
C GLN A 14 -15.37 18.99 5.64
N PHE A 15 -14.50 19.02 4.64
CA PHE A 15 -13.83 20.22 4.16
C PHE A 15 -13.50 20.14 2.67
N THR A 16 -13.38 21.32 2.08
CA THR A 16 -12.75 21.58 0.78
C THR A 16 -11.60 22.55 1.03
N CYS A 17 -10.45 22.32 0.40
CA CYS A 17 -9.22 23.03 0.70
C CYS A 17 -8.34 23.20 -0.53
N ARG A 18 -7.35 24.09 -0.43
CA ARG A 18 -6.26 24.20 -1.39
C ARG A 18 -5.06 23.43 -0.86
N ALA A 19 -4.46 22.61 -1.71
CA ALA A 19 -3.29 21.83 -1.37
C ALA A 19 -2.21 21.92 -2.45
N VAL A 20 -0.96 21.80 -2.04
CA VAL A 20 0.18 21.66 -2.95
C VAL A 20 0.42 20.18 -3.22
N LEU A 21 0.35 19.78 -4.49
CA LEU A 21 0.61 18.42 -4.96
C LEU A 21 1.36 18.49 -6.29
N ASP A 22 2.49 17.78 -6.38
CA ASP A 22 3.41 17.81 -7.54
C ASP A 22 3.82 19.24 -7.94
N GLY A 23 4.13 20.08 -6.94
CA GLY A 23 4.51 21.49 -7.14
C GLY A 23 3.39 22.40 -7.65
N LYS A 24 2.15 21.91 -7.73
CA LYS A 24 0.97 22.66 -8.19
C LYS A 24 -0.03 22.83 -7.06
N ILE A 25 -0.68 23.99 -7.01
CA ILE A 25 -1.81 24.22 -6.11
C ILE A 25 -3.06 23.63 -6.77
N ARG A 26 -3.78 22.79 -6.03
CA ARG A 26 -5.01 22.13 -6.47
C ARG A 26 -6.08 22.28 -5.38
N GLU A 27 -7.34 22.24 -5.79
CA GLU A 27 -8.46 22.12 -4.86
C GLU A 27 -8.70 20.63 -4.57
N MET A 28 -9.03 20.31 -3.32
CA MET A 28 -9.34 18.96 -2.87
C MET A 28 -10.47 18.99 -1.85
N SER A 29 -11.35 17.99 -1.85
CA SER A 29 -12.31 17.76 -0.76
C SER A 29 -12.07 16.40 -0.12
N LEU A 30 -12.37 16.28 1.17
CA LEU A 30 -12.32 15.01 1.89
C LEU A 30 -13.26 13.98 1.26
N SER A 31 -14.47 14.41 0.90
CA SER A 31 -15.52 13.55 0.33
C SER A 31 -15.09 12.84 -0.95
N SER A 32 -14.30 13.48 -1.83
CA SER A 32 -13.83 12.86 -3.08
C SER A 32 -13.01 11.58 -2.84
N PHE A 33 -12.25 11.52 -1.75
CA PHE A 33 -11.47 10.34 -1.39
C PHE A 33 -12.37 9.24 -0.79
N ASN A 34 -13.30 9.61 0.10
CA ASN A 34 -14.26 8.66 0.67
C ASN A 34 -15.15 8.03 -0.41
N GLU A 35 -15.71 8.83 -1.31
CA GLU A 35 -16.55 8.37 -2.44
C GLU A 35 -15.80 7.45 -3.41
N SER A 36 -14.49 7.66 -3.56
CA SER A 36 -13.59 6.78 -4.33
C SER A 36 -13.24 5.48 -3.58
N GLY A 37 -13.75 5.34 -2.34
CA GLY A 37 -13.56 4.18 -1.47
C GLY A 37 -12.14 4.07 -0.91
N TYR A 38 -11.46 5.20 -0.70
CA TYR A 38 -10.13 5.22 -0.08
C TYR A 38 -10.25 5.37 1.44
N TRP A 39 -9.38 4.69 2.17
CA TRP A 39 -9.00 5.10 3.52
C TRP A 39 -8.27 6.43 3.47
N ILE A 40 -8.29 7.21 4.54
CA ILE A 40 -7.61 8.50 4.61
C ILE A 40 -6.80 8.58 5.90
N ILE A 41 -5.52 8.90 5.78
CA ILE A 41 -4.68 9.36 6.89
C ILE A 41 -4.49 10.86 6.73
N LEU A 42 -5.12 11.64 7.61
CA LEU A 42 -4.99 13.09 7.70
C LEU A 42 -4.06 13.45 8.85
N LEU A 43 -2.91 14.04 8.52
CA LEU A 43 -1.84 14.38 9.45
C LEU A 43 -1.73 15.91 9.57
N PHE A 44 -2.02 16.45 10.76
CA PHE A 44 -1.69 17.82 11.08
C PHE A 44 -0.22 17.95 11.49
N PHE A 45 0.42 19.05 11.12
CA PHE A 45 1.78 19.38 11.54
C PHE A 45 1.88 20.87 11.88
N PRO A 46 2.68 21.28 12.89
CA PRO A 46 2.61 22.64 13.41
C PRO A 46 2.99 23.75 12.41
N LYS A 47 4.14 23.64 11.75
CA LYS A 47 4.70 24.71 10.90
C LYS A 47 5.59 24.15 9.79
N ALA A 48 5.45 24.69 8.58
CA ALA A 48 6.46 24.59 7.52
C ALA A 48 7.78 25.26 7.96
N TRP A 49 8.88 24.94 7.29
CA TRP A 49 10.21 25.50 7.59
C TRP A 49 10.72 25.22 9.02
N SER A 50 10.29 24.11 9.60
CA SER A 50 10.71 23.63 10.92
C SER A 50 11.60 22.39 10.83
N PHE A 51 11.97 21.80 11.97
CA PHE A 51 12.97 20.74 12.04
C PHE A 51 12.38 19.32 11.94
N ILE A 52 11.27 19.05 12.63
CA ILE A 52 10.67 17.70 12.71
C ILE A 52 9.66 17.47 11.58
N CYS A 53 8.82 18.47 11.27
CA CYS A 53 7.81 18.36 10.21
C CYS A 53 8.37 17.83 8.86
N PRO A 54 9.53 18.29 8.34
CA PRO A 54 10.05 17.73 7.10
C PRO A 54 10.48 16.27 7.22
N THR A 55 10.87 15.77 8.40
CA THR A 55 11.29 14.36 8.55
C THR A 55 10.09 13.42 8.37
N GLU A 56 8.94 13.73 8.97
CA GLU A 56 7.72 12.96 8.80
C GLU A 56 7.21 13.00 7.36
N ILE A 57 7.06 14.21 6.80
CA ILE A 57 6.50 14.42 5.46
C ILE A 57 7.36 13.69 4.41
N ARG A 58 8.69 13.79 4.51
CA ARG A 58 9.59 13.09 3.59
C ARG A 58 9.50 11.57 3.73
N THR A 59 9.38 11.07 4.96
CA THR A 59 9.37 9.62 5.20
C THR A 59 8.05 9.01 4.73
N PHE A 60 6.91 9.66 5.01
CA PHE A 60 5.62 9.29 4.41
C PHE A 60 5.66 9.41 2.88
N SER A 61 6.26 10.46 2.32
CA SER A 61 6.40 10.62 0.87
C SER A 61 7.25 9.52 0.22
N LYS A 62 8.28 9.00 0.92
CA LYS A 62 9.11 7.88 0.44
C LYS A 62 8.30 6.59 0.41
N ARG A 63 7.50 6.36 1.46
CA ARG A 63 6.69 5.14 1.68
C ARG A 63 5.24 5.28 1.19
N LEU A 64 4.92 6.34 0.45
CA LEU A 64 3.54 6.68 0.08
C LEU A 64 2.84 5.55 -0.69
N ASP A 65 3.61 4.78 -1.47
CA ASP A 65 3.09 3.68 -2.27
C ASP A 65 2.53 2.53 -1.39
N GLU A 66 3.11 2.31 -0.20
CA GLU A 66 2.63 1.32 0.78
C GLU A 66 1.21 1.68 1.27
N PHE A 67 0.85 2.97 1.29
CA PHE A 67 -0.47 3.42 1.69
C PHE A 67 -1.42 3.46 0.48
N LEU A 68 -1.03 4.13 -0.60
CA LEU A 68 -1.89 4.34 -1.76
C LEU A 68 -2.26 3.04 -2.47
N HIS A 69 -1.31 2.13 -2.63
CA HIS A 69 -1.48 0.95 -3.47
C HIS A 69 -1.83 -0.29 -2.66
N ASP A 70 -1.11 -0.57 -1.57
CA ASP A 70 -1.32 -1.81 -0.82
C ASP A 70 -2.57 -1.74 0.08
N ARG A 71 -2.93 -0.53 0.52
CA ARG A 71 -4.03 -0.31 1.51
C ARG A 71 -5.18 0.52 0.97
N LYS A 72 -5.08 0.99 -0.29
CA LYS A 72 -6.02 1.95 -0.88
C LYS A 72 -6.27 3.12 0.07
N CYS A 73 -5.19 3.71 0.59
CA CYS A 73 -5.22 4.76 1.59
C CYS A 73 -4.52 6.03 1.10
N ALA A 74 -5.26 7.14 1.06
CA ALA A 74 -4.73 8.46 0.78
C ALA A 74 -4.09 9.06 2.03
N VAL A 75 -2.83 9.51 1.92
CA VAL A 75 -2.13 10.22 3.00
C VAL A 75 -2.05 11.70 2.64
N MET A 76 -2.45 12.57 3.56
CA MET A 76 -2.41 14.02 3.36
C MET A 76 -1.94 14.73 4.62
N PHE A 77 -1.20 15.82 4.44
CA PHE A 77 -0.69 16.65 5.53
C PHE A 77 -1.37 18.01 5.52
N ALA A 78 -1.72 18.55 6.69
CA ALA A 78 -2.35 19.85 6.85
C ALA A 78 -1.60 20.71 7.88
N SER A 79 -1.52 22.01 7.60
CA SER A 79 -0.93 23.02 8.49
C SER A 79 -1.62 24.36 8.27
N THR A 80 -1.47 25.29 9.21
CA THR A 80 -1.98 26.66 9.08
C THR A 80 -1.17 27.54 8.12
N ASP A 81 -0.11 27.00 7.51
CA ASP A 81 0.67 27.69 6.47
C ASP A 81 -0.13 27.93 5.18
N HIS A 82 0.04 29.12 4.60
CA HIS A 82 -0.53 29.47 3.30
C HIS A 82 0.05 28.61 2.16
N GLU A 83 -0.73 28.27 1.14
CA GLU A 83 -0.31 27.33 0.09
C GLU A 83 0.89 27.81 -0.74
N LEU A 84 1.12 29.12 -0.81
CA LEU A 84 2.31 29.70 -1.45
C LEU A 84 3.58 29.41 -0.65
N SER A 85 3.51 29.42 0.68
CA SER A 85 4.62 29.03 1.56
C SER A 85 4.92 27.54 1.38
N LEU A 86 3.88 26.70 1.40
CA LEU A 86 4.01 25.27 1.17
C LEU A 86 4.62 24.96 -0.21
N LYS A 87 4.20 25.69 -1.25
CA LYS A 87 4.73 25.54 -2.60
C LYS A 87 6.20 25.93 -2.67
N ALA A 88 6.58 27.07 -2.08
CA ALA A 88 7.98 27.48 -1.99
C ALA A 88 8.80 26.42 -1.25
N TRP A 89 8.29 25.91 -0.13
CA TRP A 89 8.97 24.91 0.68
C TRP A 89 9.23 23.60 -0.09
N THR A 90 8.26 23.12 -0.88
CA THR A 90 8.45 21.95 -1.77
C THR A 90 9.45 22.20 -2.90
N GLY A 91 9.57 23.45 -3.37
CA GLY A 91 10.49 23.83 -4.44
C GLY A 91 11.94 24.04 -3.98
N THR A 92 12.16 24.28 -2.69
CA THR A 92 13.49 24.53 -2.14
C THR A 92 14.25 23.22 -1.85
N PRO A 93 15.54 23.12 -2.20
CA PRO A 93 16.38 21.96 -1.89
C PRO A 93 16.54 21.70 -0.40
N ARG A 94 16.82 20.44 -0.04
CA ARG A 94 16.99 20.02 1.37
C ARG A 94 18.17 20.70 2.07
N VAL A 95 19.25 20.94 1.33
CA VAL A 95 20.46 21.63 1.82
C VAL A 95 20.20 23.07 2.25
N GLU A 96 19.10 23.66 1.75
CA GLU A 96 18.64 25.01 2.08
C GLU A 96 17.48 25.00 3.10
N GLY A 97 17.20 23.86 3.74
CA GLY A 97 16.07 23.71 4.67
C GLY A 97 14.71 23.50 4.01
N GLY A 98 14.68 23.40 2.68
CA GLY A 98 13.47 23.11 1.91
C GLY A 98 13.02 21.65 2.04
N LEU A 99 11.77 21.38 1.71
CA LEU A 99 11.19 20.03 1.82
C LEU A 99 11.71 19.10 0.72
N GLY A 100 12.03 19.67 -0.45
CA GLY A 100 12.33 18.96 -1.69
C GLY A 100 11.08 18.37 -2.35
N ASN A 101 11.28 17.60 -3.41
CA ASN A 101 10.17 17.00 -4.17
C ASN A 101 9.50 15.88 -3.35
N VAL A 102 8.36 16.20 -2.73
CA VAL A 102 7.49 15.25 -2.02
C VAL A 102 6.21 15.00 -2.79
N ARG A 103 5.67 13.79 -2.65
CA ARG A 103 4.50 13.29 -3.39
C ARG A 103 3.19 13.39 -2.61
N VAL A 104 3.27 13.66 -1.30
CA VAL A 104 2.08 13.82 -0.45
C VAL A 104 1.48 15.21 -0.65
N PRO A 105 0.14 15.34 -0.71
CA PRO A 105 -0.52 16.64 -0.75
C PRO A 105 -0.32 17.39 0.58
N LEU A 106 0.04 18.66 0.48
CA LEU A 106 0.16 19.59 1.60
C LEU A 106 -0.99 20.60 1.59
N ILE A 107 -1.96 20.42 2.47
CA ILE A 107 -3.16 21.23 2.65
C ILE A 107 -2.81 22.54 3.36
N SER A 108 -3.28 23.64 2.79
CA SER A 108 -3.28 24.98 3.40
C SER A 108 -4.56 25.14 4.21
N ASP A 109 -4.41 25.31 5.53
CA ASP A 109 -5.47 25.65 6.49
C ASP A 109 -5.23 27.06 7.06
N CYS A 110 -4.89 28.01 6.19
CA CYS A 110 -4.49 29.37 6.62
C CYS A 110 -5.63 30.20 7.25
N ASP A 111 -6.88 29.79 7.10
CA ASP A 111 -8.04 30.36 7.79
C ASP A 111 -8.40 29.63 9.10
N HIS A 112 -7.63 28.58 9.42
CA HIS A 112 -7.76 27.70 10.58
C HIS A 112 -9.09 26.92 10.64
N ALA A 113 -9.87 26.89 9.56
CA ALA A 113 -11.20 26.29 9.57
C ALA A 113 -11.14 24.77 9.77
N ILE A 114 -10.14 24.11 9.19
CA ILE A 114 -9.98 22.65 9.24
C ILE A 114 -9.44 22.24 10.62
N SER A 115 -8.36 22.86 11.09
CA SER A 115 -7.79 22.56 12.41
C SER A 115 -8.78 22.84 13.56
N LYS A 116 -9.62 23.88 13.46
CA LYS A 116 -10.73 24.12 14.41
C LYS A 116 -11.78 23.02 14.37
N LYS A 117 -12.23 22.62 13.17
CA LYS A 117 -13.19 21.52 12.99
C LYS A 117 -12.67 20.19 13.54
N TYR A 118 -11.37 19.93 13.38
CA TYR A 118 -10.73 18.73 13.89
C TYR A 118 -10.33 18.83 15.38
N GLY A 119 -10.49 20.01 16.00
CA GLY A 119 -10.19 20.23 17.40
C GLY A 119 -8.70 20.18 17.75
N VAL A 120 -7.84 20.53 16.79
CA VAL A 120 -6.37 20.42 16.89
C VAL A 120 -5.66 21.75 16.72
N LEU A 121 -6.39 22.86 16.61
CA LEU A 121 -5.77 24.19 16.61
C LEU A 121 -5.36 24.59 18.04
N ILE A 122 -4.11 25.02 18.18
CA ILE A 122 -3.58 25.72 19.33
C ILE A 122 -3.86 27.21 19.10
N GLU A 123 -4.99 27.70 19.63
CA GLU A 123 -5.50 29.06 19.36
C GLU A 123 -4.48 30.16 19.73
N ASP A 124 -3.72 29.98 20.81
CA ASP A 124 -2.72 30.95 21.28
C ASP A 124 -1.49 31.04 20.36
N GLU A 125 -1.21 29.99 19.59
CA GLU A 125 -0.06 29.92 18.68
C GLU A 125 -0.42 30.09 17.20
N GLY A 126 -1.70 29.94 16.84
CA GLY A 126 -2.16 29.94 15.46
C GLY A 126 -1.65 28.74 14.64
N THR A 127 -1.35 27.62 15.31
CA THR A 127 -0.77 26.41 14.72
C THR A 127 -1.58 25.19 15.12
N SER A 128 -1.39 24.08 14.40
CA SER A 128 -2.03 22.82 14.78
C SER A 128 -1.12 21.95 15.64
N GLU A 129 -1.72 21.20 16.56
CA GLU A 129 -1.13 20.04 17.22
C GLU A 129 -0.60 19.03 16.19
N ARG A 130 0.34 18.18 16.61
CA ARG A 130 0.86 17.09 15.77
C ARG A 130 -0.10 15.90 15.80
N ALA A 131 -1.26 16.06 15.17
CA ALA A 131 -2.38 15.11 15.22
C ALA A 131 -2.50 14.23 13.96
N CYS A 132 -2.90 12.98 14.14
CA CYS A 132 -3.14 11.99 13.09
C CYS A 132 -4.58 11.48 13.21
N PHE A 133 -5.32 11.50 12.11
CA PHE A 133 -6.66 10.93 11.99
C PHE A 133 -6.65 9.83 10.94
N ILE A 134 -7.15 8.64 11.30
CA ILE A 134 -7.40 7.55 10.36
C ILE A 134 -8.90 7.51 10.11
N ILE A 135 -9.31 7.70 8.87
CA ILE A 135 -10.70 7.80 8.43
C ILE A 135 -10.98 6.69 7.42
N ASP A 136 -12.08 5.97 7.59
CA ASP A 136 -12.43 4.87 6.69
C ASP A 136 -13.15 5.34 5.41
N PRO A 137 -13.36 4.44 4.43
CA PRO A 137 -14.07 4.78 3.20
C PRO A 137 -15.50 5.29 3.39
N LEU A 138 -16.14 5.03 4.53
CA LEU A 138 -17.47 5.53 4.86
C LEU A 138 -17.42 6.94 5.50
N GLY A 139 -16.22 7.49 5.65
CA GLY A 139 -16.01 8.80 6.27
C GLY A 139 -16.02 8.75 7.79
N ILE A 140 -15.95 7.58 8.42
CA ILE A 140 -15.94 7.43 9.88
C ILE A 140 -14.51 7.53 10.40
N VAL A 141 -14.29 8.30 11.47
CA VAL A 141 -13.00 8.37 12.16
C VAL A 141 -12.78 7.10 12.95
N ARG A 142 -11.69 6.39 12.69
CA ARG A 142 -11.36 5.09 13.25
C ARG A 142 -10.17 5.11 14.20
N GLY A 143 -9.31 6.11 14.09
CA GLY A 143 -8.17 6.31 14.98
C GLY A 143 -7.80 7.78 15.08
N ILE A 144 -7.38 8.20 16.27
CA ILE A 144 -6.87 9.54 16.56
C ILE A 144 -5.61 9.37 17.40
N GLY A 145 -4.51 10.01 17.00
CA GLY A 145 -3.29 10.12 17.79
C GLY A 145 -2.83 11.57 17.81
N ILE A 146 -2.44 12.09 18.97
CA ILE A 146 -1.94 13.46 19.12
C ILE A 146 -0.63 13.38 19.87
N ASN A 147 0.43 13.88 19.25
CA ASN A 147 1.74 13.99 19.85
C ASN A 147 2.01 15.44 20.24
N ASP A 148 2.85 15.61 21.27
CA ASP A 148 3.51 16.88 21.53
C ASP A 148 4.26 17.36 20.28
N ALA A 149 4.34 18.68 20.08
CA ALA A 149 4.83 19.31 18.85
C ALA A 149 6.23 18.84 18.45
N ASP A 150 7.08 18.59 19.46
CA ASP A 150 8.49 18.21 19.32
C ASP A 150 8.73 16.69 19.27
N ILE A 151 7.66 15.87 19.28
CA ILE A 151 7.77 14.41 19.22
C ILE A 151 7.19 13.89 17.89
N GLY A 152 8.08 13.52 16.97
CA GLY A 152 7.69 12.92 15.69
C GLY A 152 6.89 11.61 15.85
N ARG A 153 5.96 11.37 14.92
CA ARG A 153 5.13 10.17 14.86
C ARG A 153 5.88 9.01 14.23
N SER A 154 5.46 7.80 14.60
CA SER A 154 5.90 6.57 13.94
C SER A 154 5.00 6.27 12.74
N ILE A 155 5.61 6.16 11.57
CA ILE A 155 4.93 5.73 10.34
C ILE A 155 4.51 4.26 10.46
N ASP A 156 5.34 3.44 11.08
CA ASP A 156 5.05 2.02 11.27
C ASP A 156 3.83 1.82 12.18
N GLU A 157 3.66 2.65 13.22
CA GLU A 157 2.46 2.58 14.06
C GLU A 157 1.20 3.06 13.31
N CYS A 158 1.33 4.12 12.52
CA CYS A 158 0.23 4.60 11.68
C CYS A 158 -0.22 3.50 10.69
N GLN A 159 0.75 2.84 10.06
CA GLN A 159 0.52 1.71 9.15
C GLN A 159 -0.09 0.51 9.89
N ARG A 160 0.43 0.15 11.07
CA ARG A 160 -0.06 -0.97 11.87
C ARG A 160 -1.52 -0.75 12.30
N LEU A 161 -1.87 0.46 12.74
CA LEU A 161 -3.25 0.80 13.10
C LEU A 161 -4.18 0.74 11.89
N LEU A 162 -3.75 1.26 10.74
CA LEU A 162 -4.51 1.15 9.50
C LEU A 162 -4.72 -0.32 9.10
N ASP A 163 -3.68 -1.14 9.15
CA ASP A 163 -3.76 -2.58 8.86
C ASP A 163 -4.72 -3.31 9.81
N ALA A 164 -4.69 -2.98 11.10
CA ALA A 164 -5.59 -3.58 12.10
C ALA A 164 -7.05 -3.21 11.83
N LEU A 165 -7.30 -1.96 11.41
CA LEU A 165 -8.63 -1.49 11.06
C LEU A 165 -9.15 -2.15 9.77
N ILE A 166 -8.30 -2.28 8.75
CA ILE A 166 -8.60 -3.00 7.52
C ILE A 166 -8.89 -4.48 7.82
N TRP A 167 -8.07 -5.13 8.65
CA TRP A 167 -8.27 -6.51 9.09
C TRP A 167 -9.62 -6.68 9.77
N LYS A 168 -9.92 -5.84 10.75
CA LYS A 168 -11.20 -5.87 11.46
C LYS A 168 -12.39 -5.73 10.52
N ASP A 169 -12.31 -4.84 9.53
CA ASP A 169 -13.41 -4.62 8.59
C ASP A 169 -13.56 -5.78 7.59
N GLN A 170 -12.46 -6.46 7.24
CA GLN A 170 -12.47 -7.60 6.33
C GLN A 170 -12.92 -8.91 6.99
N TYR A 171 -12.42 -9.19 8.19
CA TYR A 171 -12.58 -10.49 8.86
C TYR A 171 -13.56 -10.45 10.04
N GLY A 172 -13.92 -9.26 10.55
CA GLY A 172 -14.76 -9.11 11.74
C GLY A 172 -14.06 -9.47 13.06
N GLU A 173 -12.75 -9.72 13.02
CA GLU A 173 -11.95 -10.09 14.18
C GLU A 173 -11.36 -8.86 14.87
N ALA A 174 -11.22 -8.93 16.20
CA ALA A 174 -10.49 -7.92 16.95
C ALA A 174 -8.98 -8.13 16.84
N CYS A 175 -8.19 -7.06 16.93
CA CYS A 175 -6.73 -7.15 16.93
C CYS A 175 -6.21 -7.02 18.38
N PRO A 176 -5.40 -7.97 18.88
CA PRO A 176 -4.78 -7.89 20.22
C PRO A 176 -3.76 -6.74 20.33
N VAL A 177 -3.20 -6.58 21.54
CA VAL A 177 -2.09 -5.65 21.79
C VAL A 177 -0.91 -5.98 20.86
N ASP A 178 -0.24 -4.94 20.36
CA ASP A 178 0.89 -5.02 19.45
C ASP A 178 0.64 -5.81 18.14
N TRP A 179 -0.63 -6.07 17.80
CA TRP A 179 -0.99 -6.86 16.62
C TRP A 179 -0.32 -6.32 15.35
N LYS A 180 0.24 -7.22 14.56
CA LYS A 180 0.82 -6.95 13.25
C LYS A 180 0.19 -7.80 12.17
N THR A 181 0.24 -7.28 10.95
CA THR A 181 -0.19 -7.99 9.74
C THR A 181 0.45 -9.38 9.65
N GLY A 182 -0.38 -10.42 9.64
CA GLY A 182 0.06 -11.82 9.61
C GLY A 182 -0.21 -12.58 10.92
N GLU A 183 -0.45 -11.86 12.03
CA GLU A 183 -0.85 -12.46 13.29
C GLU A 183 -2.37 -12.72 13.32
N SER A 184 -2.78 -13.75 14.07
CA SER A 184 -4.19 -14.10 14.21
C SER A 184 -4.95 -13.00 14.95
N GLY A 185 -6.15 -12.67 14.46
CA GLY A 185 -7.11 -11.88 15.21
C GLY A 185 -7.76 -12.68 16.33
N LEU A 186 -8.53 -11.98 17.16
CA LEU A 186 -9.39 -12.54 18.19
C LEU A 186 -10.80 -12.61 17.63
N VAL A 187 -11.30 -13.84 17.46
CA VAL A 187 -12.72 -14.07 17.19
C VAL A 187 -13.49 -13.62 18.42
N MET A 188 -14.19 -12.49 18.30
CA MET A 188 -15.08 -12.03 19.34
C MET A 188 -16.27 -12.98 19.37
N ALA A 189 -16.49 -13.66 20.50
CA ALA A 189 -17.69 -14.47 20.70
C ALA A 189 -18.91 -13.64 20.28
N SER A 190 -19.71 -14.19 19.36
CA SER A 190 -20.75 -13.52 18.60
C SER A 190 -21.52 -12.48 19.42
N VAL A 191 -21.04 -11.25 19.36
CA VAL A 191 -21.90 -10.09 19.48
C VAL A 191 -22.50 -9.98 18.09
N GLU A 192 -23.81 -10.12 17.96
CA GLU A 192 -24.50 -9.87 16.70
C GLU A 192 -23.87 -8.64 16.04
N PRO A 193 -23.39 -8.74 14.79
CA PRO A 193 -22.68 -7.64 14.19
C PRO A 193 -23.64 -6.46 14.20
N ASN A 194 -23.27 -5.40 14.90
CA ASN A 194 -24.00 -4.13 14.84
C ASN A 194 -23.71 -3.52 13.46
N LYS A 195 -24.22 -4.18 12.41
CA LYS A 195 -24.28 -3.72 11.04
C LYS A 195 -25.36 -2.66 11.01
N LEU A 196 -25.01 -1.48 11.50
CA LEU A 196 -25.74 -0.30 11.09
C LEU A 196 -25.38 -0.09 9.62
N SER A 197 -26.32 -0.41 8.74
CA SER A 197 -26.25 -0.01 7.34
C SER A 197 -26.10 1.52 7.24
N VAL A 198 -25.56 2.03 6.13
CA VAL A 198 -25.48 3.47 5.85
C VAL A 198 -26.85 4.15 6.05
N GLY A 199 -27.94 3.46 5.71
CA GLY A 199 -29.31 3.92 5.95
C GLY A 199 -29.76 3.91 7.41
N GLU A 200 -29.15 3.09 8.27
CA GLU A 200 -29.43 3.09 9.72
C GLU A 200 -28.61 4.12 10.48
N TYR A 201 -27.38 4.44 10.02
CA TYR A 201 -26.63 5.61 10.50
C TYR A 201 -27.39 6.91 10.19
N GLN A 202 -27.89 7.06 8.96
CA GLN A 202 -28.73 8.22 8.58
C GLN A 202 -30.05 8.28 9.38
N LYS A 203 -30.62 7.13 9.75
CA LYS A 203 -31.80 7.08 10.64
C LYS A 203 -31.46 7.39 12.10
N LEU A 204 -30.25 7.07 12.57
CA LEU A 204 -29.74 7.44 13.89
C LEU A 204 -29.46 8.94 13.99
N GLU A 205 -28.93 9.55 12.93
CA GLU A 205 -28.76 11.01 12.85
C GLU A 205 -30.09 11.74 12.69
N ALA A 206 -31.03 11.20 11.90
CA ALA A 206 -32.40 11.74 11.85
C ALA A 206 -33.10 11.64 13.21
N ARG A 207 -32.82 10.59 14.02
CA ARG A 207 -33.34 10.50 15.40
C ARG A 207 -32.65 11.46 16.36
N ARG A 208 -31.33 11.68 16.25
CA ARG A 208 -30.60 12.67 17.06
C ARG A 208 -31.04 14.11 16.74
N GLY A 209 -31.27 14.41 15.46
CA GLY A 209 -31.87 15.70 15.03
C GLY A 209 -33.34 15.86 15.43
N ILE A 210 -34.04 14.79 15.77
CA ILE A 210 -35.38 14.83 16.36
C ILE A 210 -35.29 14.99 17.90
N GLU A 211 -34.29 14.42 18.58
CA GLU A 211 -34.11 14.55 20.04
C GLU A 211 -33.79 15.99 20.47
N GLU A 212 -33.04 16.77 19.68
CA GLU A 212 -32.88 18.22 19.91
C GLU A 212 -34.17 19.02 19.70
N SER A 213 -35.17 18.44 19.01
CA SER A 213 -36.47 19.08 18.77
C SER A 213 -37.57 18.67 19.77
N GLN A 214 -37.27 17.80 20.76
CA GLN A 214 -38.27 17.19 21.64
C GLN A 214 -38.07 17.42 23.16
N GLU A 215 -37.44 18.52 23.57
CA GLU A 215 -37.71 19.12 24.89
C GLU A 215 -39.13 19.73 24.94
N THR A 216 -40.17 18.90 24.89
CA THR A 216 -41.52 19.17 25.44
C THR A 216 -42.23 17.84 25.78
N LEU A 217 -42.44 17.59 27.07
CA LEU A 217 -43.21 16.47 27.67
C LEU A 217 -44.73 16.79 27.71
N PRO A 218 -45.66 15.87 28.11
CA PRO A 218 -45.67 14.38 28.15
C PRO A 218 -47.04 13.73 27.72
N MET A 219 -47.13 12.37 27.67
CA MET A 219 -48.12 11.53 28.42
C MET A 219 -48.38 10.11 27.86
N THR A 220 -48.00 9.08 28.65
CA THR A 220 -48.68 7.78 28.95
C THR A 220 -49.02 6.77 27.83
N ARG A 221 -49.00 5.42 27.95
CA ARG A 221 -48.87 4.41 29.03
C ARG A 221 -48.70 3.00 28.40
N LYS A 222 -47.83 2.15 28.98
CA LYS A 222 -47.94 0.67 29.28
C LYS A 222 -48.34 -0.32 28.13
N THR A 223 -47.64 -1.42 27.86
CA THR A 223 -47.53 -2.64 28.72
C THR A 223 -46.60 -3.74 28.15
N THR A 224 -45.68 -4.26 28.99
CA THR A 224 -45.30 -5.68 29.29
C THR A 224 -45.68 -6.87 28.38
N LYS A 225 -44.75 -7.82 28.08
CA LYS A 225 -44.39 -9.05 28.87
C LYS A 225 -43.62 -10.15 28.05
N ARG A 226 -42.62 -10.76 28.72
CA ARG A 226 -42.17 -12.19 28.77
C ARG A 226 -41.67 -12.91 27.49
N LYS A 227 -40.41 -13.38 27.42
CA LYS A 227 -39.69 -14.51 28.12
C LYS A 227 -39.97 -15.88 27.48
N ARG A 228 -38.93 -16.54 26.94
CA ARG A 228 -38.54 -17.96 27.16
C ARG A 228 -37.40 -18.43 26.22
N GLU A 229 -36.33 -18.91 26.84
CA GLU A 229 -35.36 -19.95 26.42
C GLU A 229 -36.02 -21.36 26.47
N PRO A 230 -35.43 -22.50 26.00
CA PRO A 230 -34.03 -22.93 26.24
C PRO A 230 -33.33 -23.89 25.22
N ASP A 231 -32.08 -24.24 25.59
CA ASP A 231 -31.31 -25.50 25.39
C ASP A 231 -31.03 -25.98 23.94
N ASP A 232 -29.88 -26.57 23.56
CA ASP A 232 -29.19 -27.68 24.21
C ASP A 232 -27.74 -27.85 23.66
N SER A 233 -26.98 -28.69 24.37
CA SER A 233 -25.57 -29.07 24.25
C SER A 233 -25.15 -29.92 23.03
N GLU A 234 -23.84 -29.96 22.73
CA GLU A 234 -22.95 -31.17 22.64
C GLU A 234 -21.67 -30.85 21.82
N GLN A 235 -20.48 -30.86 22.43
CA GLN A 235 -19.47 -31.94 22.50
C GLN A 235 -18.63 -32.20 21.23
N GLY A 236 -17.30 -32.07 21.40
CA GLY A 236 -16.34 -33.11 21.02
C GLY A 236 -15.39 -32.79 19.87
N GLY A 237 -14.07 -33.00 20.09
CA GLY A 237 -13.12 -33.24 19.00
C GLY A 237 -11.71 -32.67 19.21
N ASN A 238 -10.90 -33.39 19.98
CA ASN A 238 -9.46 -33.18 20.18
C ASN A 238 -8.65 -33.66 18.94
N ILE A 239 -7.36 -33.25 18.82
CA ILE A 239 -6.18 -34.06 18.39
C ILE A 239 -5.14 -33.32 17.50
N LEU A 240 -4.02 -33.01 18.18
CA LEU A 240 -2.59 -33.27 17.90
C LEU A 240 -1.75 -32.51 16.85
N ARG A 241 -0.54 -32.18 17.36
CA ARG A 241 0.68 -31.54 16.83
C ARG A 241 1.58 -32.50 16.02
N ALA A 242 2.55 -31.91 15.31
CA ALA A 242 4.00 -32.22 15.21
C ALA A 242 4.49 -31.82 13.80
N ASP A 243 5.73 -31.42 13.48
CA ASP A 243 6.95 -30.99 14.18
C ASP A 243 7.90 -30.39 13.10
N GLU A 244 8.97 -29.74 13.57
CA GLU A 244 9.97 -28.88 12.91
C GLU A 244 10.93 -29.55 11.89
N ALA A 245 11.58 -28.73 11.03
CA ALA A 245 13.01 -28.88 10.65
C ALA A 245 13.61 -27.66 9.87
N THR A 246 14.48 -26.93 10.57
CA THR A 246 15.83 -26.37 10.23
C THR A 246 16.13 -25.52 8.98
N THR A 247 16.67 -24.33 9.27
CA THR A 247 17.29 -23.26 8.47
C THR A 247 18.81 -23.42 8.30
N ASP A 248 19.36 -22.87 7.20
CA ASP A 248 20.73 -22.29 7.15
C ASP A 248 20.85 -21.37 5.91
N ALA A 249 20.97 -20.05 6.13
CA ALA A 249 21.26 -19.05 5.11
C ALA A 249 22.44 -18.16 5.57
N ARG A 250 23.35 -17.82 4.65
CA ARG A 250 24.51 -16.94 4.86
C ARG A 250 24.25 -15.59 4.21
N GLU A 251 24.43 -14.50 4.96
CA GLU A 251 24.34 -13.10 4.50
C GLU A 251 25.57 -12.66 3.69
N LEU A 252 25.36 -11.81 2.68
CA LEU A 252 26.39 -11.10 1.92
C LEU A 252 26.03 -9.61 1.87
N ASP A 253 26.71 -8.80 2.68
CA ASP A 253 26.60 -7.34 2.68
C ASP A 253 27.62 -6.70 1.73
N GLY A 254 27.18 -5.80 0.85
CA GLY A 254 28.03 -4.97 0.00
C GLY A 254 27.30 -3.74 -0.54
N ASP A 255 27.74 -2.55 -0.12
CA ASP A 255 27.19 -1.22 -0.47
C ASP A 255 27.57 -0.82 -1.92
N ALA A 256 26.57 -0.61 -2.78
CA ALA A 256 26.70 -0.50 -4.24
C ALA A 256 26.27 0.87 -4.81
N SER A 257 26.51 1.98 -4.10
CA SER A 257 25.83 3.24 -4.39
C SER A 257 26.58 4.33 -5.21
N GLN A 258 27.79 4.08 -5.76
CA GLN A 258 28.56 5.19 -6.40
C GLN A 258 29.22 4.96 -7.78
N ALA A 259 29.06 3.82 -8.47
CA ALA A 259 29.84 3.58 -9.71
C ALA A 259 29.12 3.73 -11.07
N ASP A 260 27.78 3.73 -11.18
CA ASP A 260 27.18 3.07 -12.36
C ASP A 260 26.32 3.88 -13.34
N ALA A 261 26.52 5.21 -13.43
CA ALA A 261 25.80 6.04 -14.40
C ALA A 261 26.25 5.85 -15.88
N ALA A 262 27.37 5.16 -16.13
CA ALA A 262 28.05 5.15 -17.42
C ALA A 262 27.60 4.06 -18.43
N LEU A 263 26.73 3.12 -18.04
CA LEU A 263 26.35 1.97 -18.88
C LEU A 263 24.83 1.84 -19.16
N LEU A 264 24.07 2.90 -18.90
CA LEU A 264 22.63 2.95 -19.14
C LEU A 264 22.32 3.52 -20.52
N ALA A 265 21.72 2.72 -21.40
CA ALA A 265 21.19 3.16 -22.68
C ALA A 265 19.66 3.17 -22.65
N VAL A 266 19.04 4.28 -23.06
CA VAL A 266 17.58 4.37 -23.23
C VAL A 266 17.23 3.97 -24.66
N ILE A 267 16.35 2.99 -24.80
CA ILE A 267 15.92 2.44 -26.09
C ILE A 267 14.40 2.61 -26.21
N GLU A 268 13.95 3.01 -27.39
CA GLU A 268 12.53 3.09 -27.72
C GLU A 268 12.16 1.98 -28.70
N VAL A 269 11.16 1.19 -28.33
CA VAL A 269 10.66 0.07 -29.15
C VAL A 269 9.25 0.37 -29.60
N SER A 270 8.98 0.23 -30.91
CA SER A 270 7.65 0.40 -31.47
C SER A 270 6.70 -0.70 -30.99
N PHE A 271 5.50 -0.31 -30.55
CA PHE A 271 4.45 -1.20 -30.07
C PHE A 271 3.08 -0.69 -30.50
N LYS A 272 2.55 -1.26 -31.59
CA LYS A 272 1.35 -0.74 -32.27
C LYS A 272 1.55 0.75 -32.58
N ASP A 273 0.60 1.61 -32.21
CA ASP A 273 0.67 3.06 -32.38
C ASP A 273 1.37 3.79 -31.21
N LYS A 274 2.12 3.06 -30.38
CA LYS A 274 2.78 3.57 -29.18
C LYS A 274 4.25 3.17 -29.13
N THR A 275 4.98 3.80 -28.22
CA THR A 275 6.38 3.51 -27.94
C THR A 275 6.53 2.86 -26.56
N ILE A 276 7.32 1.81 -26.47
CA ILE A 276 7.77 1.20 -25.21
C ILE A 276 9.12 1.80 -24.86
N HIS A 277 9.19 2.45 -23.70
CA HIS A 277 10.45 2.93 -23.15
C HIS A 277 11.19 1.78 -22.46
N CYS A 278 12.44 1.57 -22.87
CA CYS A 278 13.32 0.55 -22.35
C CYS A 278 14.63 1.17 -21.82
N GLU A 279 15.19 0.55 -20.79
CA GLU A 279 16.49 0.83 -20.22
C GLU A 279 17.36 -0.42 -20.38
N LYS A 280 18.41 -0.32 -21.19
CA LYS A 280 19.42 -1.36 -21.35
C LYS A 280 20.63 -1.05 -20.47
N ARG A 281 21.12 -2.06 -19.76
CA ARG A 281 22.38 -2.04 -19.01
C ARG A 281 23.28 -3.17 -19.48
N GLY A 282 24.59 -2.90 -19.56
CA GLY A 282 25.59 -3.83 -20.07
C GLY A 282 25.86 -3.70 -21.58
N THR A 283 27.07 -4.09 -22.00
CA THR A 283 27.58 -3.88 -23.37
C THR A 283 27.35 -5.05 -24.31
N ASP A 284 27.03 -6.22 -23.79
CA ASP A 284 26.99 -7.47 -24.55
C ASP A 284 25.62 -7.72 -25.19
N SER A 285 25.48 -8.88 -25.85
CA SER A 285 24.16 -9.41 -26.21
C SER A 285 23.30 -9.43 -24.94
N ILE A 286 22.08 -8.92 -25.05
CA ILE A 286 21.13 -8.91 -23.91
C ILE A 286 21.04 -10.34 -23.40
N GLN A 287 20.91 -10.54 -22.10
CA GLN A 287 20.78 -11.87 -21.48
C GLN A 287 19.45 -12.04 -20.75
N LEU A 288 18.79 -10.93 -20.42
CA LEU A 288 17.50 -10.92 -19.76
C LEU A 288 16.65 -9.74 -20.25
N ILE A 289 15.40 -10.02 -20.63
CA ILE A 289 14.36 -9.00 -20.77
C ILE A 289 13.49 -9.02 -19.52
N PHE A 290 13.41 -7.88 -18.84
CA PHE A 290 12.76 -7.77 -17.54
C PHE A 290 11.70 -6.67 -17.49
N THR A 291 10.63 -6.85 -16.72
CA THR A 291 9.66 -5.77 -16.48
C THR A 291 9.14 -5.76 -15.04
N HIS A 292 8.73 -4.57 -14.62
CA HIS A 292 8.20 -4.32 -13.29
C HIS A 292 6.79 -4.92 -13.08
N GLY A 293 6.32 -4.88 -11.83
CA GLY A 293 4.96 -5.28 -11.46
C GLY A 293 3.87 -4.27 -11.85
N ALA A 294 2.64 -4.55 -11.43
CA ALA A 294 1.53 -3.61 -11.60
C ALA A 294 1.83 -2.29 -10.88
N GLY A 295 1.52 -1.15 -11.51
CA GLY A 295 1.75 0.18 -10.93
C GLY A 295 3.22 0.63 -10.84
N GLY A 296 4.19 -0.28 -11.04
CA GLY A 296 5.62 0.04 -10.98
C GLY A 296 6.13 0.86 -12.17
N THR A 297 7.40 1.23 -12.11
CA THR A 297 8.14 1.91 -13.18
C THR A 297 9.56 1.38 -13.25
N LEU A 298 10.32 1.78 -14.28
CA LEU A 298 11.76 1.50 -14.36
C LEU A 298 12.55 2.22 -13.26
N ASP A 299 12.00 3.29 -12.69
CA ASP A 299 12.61 4.04 -11.59
C ASP A 299 12.40 3.44 -10.21
N SER A 300 11.59 2.39 -10.09
CA SER A 300 11.32 1.73 -8.81
C SER A 300 12.62 1.13 -8.25
N PRO A 301 12.99 1.34 -6.97
CA PRO A 301 14.25 0.85 -6.39
C PRO A 301 14.50 -0.63 -6.66
N ALA A 302 13.50 -1.49 -6.40
CA ALA A 302 13.61 -2.93 -6.65
C ALA A 302 13.95 -3.30 -8.11
N ILE A 303 13.55 -2.48 -9.09
CA ILE A 303 13.87 -2.70 -10.51
C ILE A 303 15.25 -2.16 -10.83
N LYS A 304 15.58 -0.97 -10.33
CA LYS A 304 16.91 -0.37 -10.50
C LYS A 304 18.00 -1.23 -9.88
N ASP A 305 17.84 -1.60 -8.62
CA ASP A 305 18.83 -2.35 -7.86
C ASP A 305 19.01 -3.76 -8.44
N PHE A 306 17.91 -4.41 -8.84
CA PHE A 306 17.99 -5.69 -9.55
C PHE A 306 18.70 -5.55 -10.90
N ALA A 307 18.35 -4.55 -11.71
CA ALA A 307 18.97 -4.36 -13.01
C ALA A 307 20.45 -3.98 -12.91
N ILE A 308 20.83 -3.17 -11.91
CA ILE A 308 22.21 -2.82 -11.61
C ILE A 308 22.98 -4.08 -11.20
N GLY A 309 22.49 -4.82 -10.18
CA GLY A 309 23.13 -6.04 -9.71
C GLY A 309 23.27 -7.10 -10.80
N PHE A 310 22.23 -7.33 -11.60
CA PHE A 310 22.27 -8.28 -12.71
C PHE A 310 23.27 -7.83 -13.79
N SER A 311 23.32 -6.53 -14.09
CA SER A 311 24.23 -5.97 -15.12
C SER A 311 25.71 -6.12 -14.81
N GLN A 312 26.08 -6.42 -13.57
CA GLN A 312 27.45 -6.76 -13.20
C GLN A 312 27.92 -8.10 -13.78
N ALA A 313 26.98 -9.00 -14.11
CA ALA A 313 27.26 -10.32 -14.66
C ALA A 313 26.85 -10.45 -16.14
N ALA A 314 25.72 -9.86 -16.55
CA ALA A 314 25.20 -10.02 -17.89
C ALA A 314 24.27 -8.86 -18.30
N ALA A 315 24.15 -8.58 -19.60
CA ALA A 315 23.33 -7.46 -20.07
C ALA A 315 21.82 -7.69 -19.81
N ILE A 316 21.10 -6.63 -19.44
CA ILE A 316 19.67 -6.66 -19.15
C ILE A 316 18.96 -5.51 -19.84
N THR A 317 17.79 -5.79 -20.40
CA THR A 317 16.87 -4.76 -20.90
C THR A 317 15.62 -4.76 -20.07
N CYS A 318 15.41 -3.69 -19.32
CA CYS A 318 14.17 -3.46 -18.59
C CYS A 318 13.23 -2.59 -19.42
N PHE A 319 11.92 -2.90 -19.45
CA PHE A 319 10.97 -2.04 -20.15
C PHE A 319 9.77 -1.65 -19.28
N LYS A 320 9.23 -0.45 -19.55
CA LYS A 320 8.04 0.06 -18.88
C LYS A 320 6.79 -0.65 -19.41
N GLY A 321 6.20 -1.50 -18.59
CA GLY A 321 5.02 -2.28 -18.96
C GLY A 321 3.70 -1.65 -18.51
N ASN A 322 2.60 -2.09 -19.13
CA ASN A 322 1.24 -1.61 -18.88
C ASN A 322 0.59 -2.32 -17.67
N MET A 323 -0.33 -1.65 -16.96
CA MET A 323 -1.14 -2.26 -15.89
C MET A 323 -2.03 -3.42 -16.34
N ASN A 324 -2.33 -3.54 -17.62
CA ASN A 324 -3.06 -4.67 -18.19
C ASN A 324 -2.11 -5.82 -18.55
N LEU A 325 -2.31 -7.00 -17.95
CA LEU A 325 -1.47 -8.19 -18.14
C LEU A 325 -1.35 -8.63 -19.62
N LYS A 326 -2.45 -8.61 -20.39
CA LYS A 326 -2.42 -8.97 -21.81
C LYS A 326 -1.58 -7.97 -22.61
N SER A 327 -1.78 -6.67 -22.37
CA SER A 327 -0.99 -5.63 -23.04
C SER A 327 0.50 -5.71 -22.69
N ARG A 328 0.82 -6.05 -21.43
CA ARG A 328 2.21 -6.27 -20.99
C ARG A 328 2.83 -7.50 -21.64
N THR A 329 2.07 -8.57 -21.80
CA THR A 329 2.50 -9.78 -22.51
C THR A 329 2.79 -9.48 -23.97
N THR A 330 1.95 -8.69 -24.65
CA THR A 330 2.22 -8.27 -26.03
C THR A 330 3.44 -7.35 -26.11
N ALA A 331 3.62 -6.46 -25.14
CA ALA A 331 4.79 -5.57 -25.07
C ALA A 331 6.10 -6.37 -24.94
N PHE A 332 6.13 -7.43 -24.12
CA PHE A 332 7.25 -8.36 -24.05
C PHE A 332 7.65 -8.87 -25.43
N LYS A 333 6.68 -9.39 -26.20
CA LYS A 333 6.93 -9.96 -27.53
C LYS A 333 7.53 -8.93 -28.49
N SER A 334 7.01 -7.70 -28.46
CA SER A 334 7.57 -6.61 -29.28
C SER A 334 9.00 -6.23 -28.86
N VAL A 335 9.31 -6.24 -27.56
CA VAL A 335 10.69 -6.01 -27.09
C VAL A 335 11.60 -7.17 -27.51
N MET A 336 11.16 -8.42 -27.41
CA MET A 336 11.91 -9.59 -27.88
C MET A 336 12.25 -9.49 -29.38
N GLU A 337 11.26 -9.20 -30.22
CA GLU A 337 11.42 -9.04 -31.68
C GLU A 337 12.44 -7.95 -32.05
N ASN A 338 12.44 -6.83 -31.31
CA ASN A 338 13.31 -5.68 -31.61
C ASN A 338 14.72 -5.80 -31.04
N GLN A 339 14.92 -6.59 -29.98
CA GLN A 339 16.19 -6.68 -29.28
C GLN A 339 17.06 -7.88 -29.71
N GLN A 340 16.60 -8.68 -30.68
CA GLN A 340 17.31 -9.83 -31.28
C GLN A 340 18.03 -10.72 -30.24
N PHE A 341 17.33 -11.06 -29.17
CA PHE A 341 17.82 -11.91 -28.10
C PHE A 341 16.68 -12.60 -27.35
N SER A 342 16.84 -13.87 -26.97
CA SER A 342 15.74 -14.69 -26.43
C SER A 342 16.12 -15.80 -25.44
N GLU A 343 17.19 -15.70 -24.63
CA GLU A 343 17.47 -16.81 -23.67
C GLU A 343 16.62 -16.71 -22.40
N ALA A 344 16.50 -15.52 -21.77
CA ALA A 344 15.75 -15.37 -20.53
C ALA A 344 14.72 -14.23 -20.54
N LEU A 345 13.54 -14.52 -19.99
CA LEU A 345 12.51 -13.54 -19.66
C LEU A 345 12.33 -13.46 -18.15
N GLY A 346 11.95 -12.29 -17.63
CA GLY A 346 11.68 -12.17 -16.22
C GLY A 346 10.85 -10.97 -15.84
N GLY A 347 10.41 -10.93 -14.60
CA GLY A 347 9.78 -9.73 -14.09
C GLY A 347 9.58 -9.78 -12.60
N ARG A 348 8.96 -8.72 -12.08
CA ARG A 348 8.46 -8.65 -10.71
C ARG A 348 6.94 -8.70 -10.70
N SER A 349 6.33 -9.47 -9.79
CA SER A 349 4.87 -9.51 -9.60
C SER A 349 4.12 -9.79 -10.92
N MET A 350 3.22 -8.90 -11.34
CA MET A 350 2.51 -9.02 -12.63
C MET A 350 3.47 -9.09 -13.84
N GLY A 351 4.68 -8.53 -13.73
CA GLY A 351 5.73 -8.67 -14.72
C GLY A 351 6.21 -10.11 -14.87
N SER A 352 6.36 -10.84 -13.75
CA SER A 352 6.72 -12.26 -13.73
C SER A 352 5.66 -13.10 -14.43
N ARG A 353 4.37 -12.81 -14.18
CA ARG A 353 3.27 -13.46 -14.92
C ARG A 353 3.32 -13.16 -16.41
N ALA A 354 3.54 -11.90 -16.77
CA ALA A 354 3.64 -11.51 -18.17
C ALA A 354 4.81 -12.19 -18.88
N ALA A 355 5.95 -12.38 -18.20
CA ALA A 355 7.11 -13.09 -18.74
C ALA A 355 6.76 -14.55 -19.06
N VAL A 356 6.15 -15.28 -18.13
CA VAL A 356 5.72 -16.68 -18.35
C VAL A 356 4.71 -16.77 -19.49
N MET A 357 3.78 -15.81 -19.59
CA MET A 357 2.79 -15.77 -20.68
C MET A 357 3.37 -15.35 -22.04
N ALA A 358 4.48 -14.61 -22.03
CA ALA A 358 5.12 -14.10 -23.23
C ALA A 358 6.12 -15.07 -23.84
N LYS A 359 6.59 -16.07 -23.07
CA LYS A 359 7.56 -17.07 -23.51
C LYS A 359 7.19 -17.64 -24.88
N ASP A 360 8.21 -17.85 -25.67
CA ASP A 360 8.16 -18.55 -26.95
C ASP A 360 9.04 -19.81 -26.89
N ASP A 361 9.17 -20.51 -28.02
CA ASP A 361 9.96 -21.74 -28.11
C ASP A 361 11.46 -21.51 -27.89
N ASN A 362 11.93 -20.27 -27.96
CA ASN A 362 13.34 -19.93 -27.76
C ASN A 362 13.66 -19.57 -26.29
N THR A 363 12.63 -19.35 -25.46
CA THR A 363 12.80 -18.94 -24.07
C THR A 363 13.31 -20.11 -23.22
N GLN A 364 14.58 -20.07 -22.83
CA GLN A 364 15.24 -21.12 -22.04
C GLN A 364 15.11 -20.90 -20.54
N ALA A 365 15.07 -19.64 -20.09
CA ALA A 365 15.06 -19.32 -18.66
C ALA A 365 13.99 -18.28 -18.29
N LEU A 366 13.48 -18.41 -17.07
CA LEU A 366 12.47 -17.55 -16.46
C LEU A 366 12.95 -17.06 -15.10
N VAL A 367 13.12 -15.75 -14.94
CA VAL A 367 13.47 -15.10 -13.66
C VAL A 367 12.22 -14.46 -13.05
N LEU A 368 11.64 -15.13 -12.07
CA LEU A 368 10.33 -14.80 -11.51
C LEU A 368 10.47 -14.21 -10.11
N VAL A 369 10.48 -12.87 -10.03
CA VAL A 369 10.56 -12.14 -8.77
C VAL A 369 9.14 -11.92 -8.22
N SER A 370 8.85 -12.37 -7.00
CA SER A 370 7.53 -12.26 -6.34
C SER A 370 6.38 -12.69 -7.26
N TYR A 371 6.44 -13.90 -7.84
CA TYR A 371 5.38 -14.38 -8.76
C TYR A 371 4.04 -14.47 -8.01
N PRO A 372 2.97 -13.76 -8.43
CA PRO A 372 1.73 -13.74 -7.68
C PRO A 372 0.92 -15.02 -7.96
N LEU A 373 1.34 -16.10 -7.30
CA LEU A 373 0.81 -17.46 -7.34
C LEU A 373 -0.63 -17.52 -6.85
N LEU A 374 -0.95 -16.75 -5.81
CA LEU A 374 -2.28 -16.60 -5.27
C LEU A 374 -2.93 -15.31 -5.80
N GLY A 375 -4.13 -15.44 -6.34
CA GLY A 375 -5.04 -14.34 -6.65
C GLY A 375 -6.16 -14.24 -5.63
N GLU A 376 -7.03 -13.23 -5.79
CA GLU A 376 -8.16 -13.01 -4.88
C GLU A 376 -9.14 -14.19 -4.83
N LYS A 377 -9.25 -14.94 -5.94
CA LYS A 377 -10.20 -16.07 -6.08
C LYS A 377 -9.62 -17.25 -6.86
N ASP A 378 -8.39 -17.15 -7.32
CA ASP A 378 -7.77 -18.06 -8.28
C ASP A 378 -6.34 -18.39 -7.87
N ARG A 379 -5.93 -19.64 -8.06
CA ARG A 379 -4.53 -20.06 -8.01
C ARG A 379 -3.97 -20.02 -9.44
N ARG A 380 -2.72 -19.60 -9.58
CA ARG A 380 -2.11 -19.24 -10.88
C ARG A 380 -0.89 -20.11 -11.21
N ASP A 381 -0.86 -21.32 -10.69
CA ASP A 381 0.18 -22.32 -10.93
C ASP A 381 0.04 -23.09 -12.24
N GLU A 382 -1.16 -23.20 -12.81
CA GLU A 382 -1.40 -24.00 -14.03
C GLU A 382 -0.38 -23.71 -15.14
N ILE A 383 -0.14 -22.44 -15.45
CA ILE A 383 0.81 -22.03 -16.51
C ILE A 383 2.28 -22.32 -16.16
N LEU A 384 2.61 -22.46 -14.87
CA LEU A 384 3.94 -22.85 -14.42
C LEU A 384 4.12 -24.37 -14.51
N LEU A 385 3.06 -25.14 -14.26
CA LEU A 385 3.06 -26.60 -14.40
C LEU A 385 3.20 -27.06 -15.86
N GLU A 386 2.80 -26.22 -16.81
CA GLU A 386 2.99 -26.45 -18.26
C GLU A 386 4.47 -26.33 -18.72
N LEU A 387 5.36 -25.81 -17.87
CA LEU A 387 6.79 -25.69 -18.19
C LEU A 387 7.48 -27.06 -18.11
N ASN A 388 8.19 -27.42 -19.19
CA ASN A 388 8.91 -28.69 -19.33
C ASN A 388 10.41 -28.55 -19.00
N ASP A 389 11.15 -29.63 -19.13
CA ASP A 389 12.58 -29.76 -18.81
C ASP A 389 13.54 -28.89 -19.65
N GLN A 390 13.05 -28.24 -20.72
CA GLN A 390 13.80 -27.25 -21.49
C GLN A 390 13.82 -25.87 -20.83
N HIS A 391 12.98 -25.64 -19.82
CA HIS A 391 12.87 -24.36 -19.14
C HIS A 391 13.57 -24.41 -17.78
N ASP A 392 14.40 -23.40 -17.53
CA ASP A 392 14.98 -23.10 -16.22
C ASP A 392 14.18 -22.01 -15.53
N VAL A 393 13.75 -22.23 -14.29
CA VAL A 393 12.92 -21.28 -13.55
C VAL A 393 13.61 -20.89 -12.24
N LEU A 394 14.01 -19.64 -12.14
CA LEU A 394 14.51 -19.05 -10.90
C LEU A 394 13.38 -18.27 -10.22
N PHE A 395 12.91 -18.77 -9.09
CA PHE A 395 12.01 -18.03 -8.20
C PHE A 395 12.83 -17.19 -7.23
N ILE A 396 12.55 -15.89 -7.16
CA ILE A 396 13.10 -14.98 -6.16
C ILE A 396 11.91 -14.43 -5.37
N ILE A 397 11.78 -14.80 -4.11
CA ILE A 397 10.61 -14.44 -3.30
C ILE A 397 11.04 -13.82 -1.98
N GLY A 398 10.27 -12.82 -1.53
CA GLY A 398 10.34 -12.35 -0.17
C GLY A 398 9.81 -13.41 0.78
N ASP A 399 10.40 -13.53 1.96
CA ASP A 399 9.89 -14.41 3.01
C ASP A 399 8.49 -14.03 3.53
N ASN A 400 8.05 -12.79 3.26
CA ASN A 400 6.75 -12.26 3.62
C ASN A 400 5.81 -12.05 2.41
N ASP A 401 6.12 -12.61 1.23
CA ASP A 401 5.27 -12.49 0.03
C ASP A 401 3.96 -13.29 0.17
N LYS A 402 2.87 -12.60 0.49
CA LYS A 402 1.54 -13.21 0.64
C LYS A 402 0.95 -13.72 -0.67
N MET A 403 1.32 -13.12 -1.80
CA MET A 403 0.86 -13.58 -3.11
C MET A 403 1.70 -14.77 -3.61
N CYS A 404 2.86 -15.00 -3.02
CA CYS A 404 3.77 -16.09 -3.36
C CYS A 404 4.30 -16.83 -2.11
N PRO A 405 3.42 -17.46 -1.29
CA PRO A 405 3.88 -18.05 -0.04
C PRO A 405 4.97 -19.12 -0.26
N ILE A 406 6.03 -19.09 0.56
CA ILE A 406 7.18 -19.99 0.42
C ILE A 406 6.76 -21.46 0.35
N GLN A 407 5.80 -21.87 1.20
CA GLN A 407 5.34 -23.26 1.24
C GLN A 407 4.61 -23.65 -0.05
N ASP A 408 3.78 -22.76 -0.59
CA ASP A 408 3.08 -23.00 -1.84
C ASP A 408 4.05 -23.11 -3.02
N ILE A 409 5.09 -22.29 -3.06
CA ILE A 409 6.14 -22.38 -4.08
C ILE A 409 6.97 -23.65 -3.92
N LYS A 410 7.34 -24.04 -2.70
CA LYS A 410 8.04 -25.31 -2.45
C LYS A 410 7.20 -26.51 -2.95
N GLN A 411 5.90 -26.52 -2.67
CA GLN A 411 5.00 -27.56 -3.15
C GLN A 411 4.86 -27.53 -4.68
N LEU A 412 4.66 -26.35 -5.27
CA LEU A 412 4.57 -26.19 -6.72
C LEU A 412 5.81 -26.72 -7.43
N ARG A 413 7.00 -26.34 -6.95
CA ARG A 413 8.28 -26.75 -7.52
C ARG A 413 8.46 -28.27 -7.56
N ASN A 414 7.93 -28.99 -6.56
CA ASN A 414 7.96 -30.46 -6.54
C ASN A 414 7.07 -31.09 -7.62
N SER A 415 6.06 -30.35 -8.09
CA SER A 415 5.11 -30.78 -9.12
C SER A 415 5.50 -30.31 -10.53
N MET A 416 6.45 -29.38 -10.65
CA MET A 416 6.91 -28.86 -11.94
C MET A 416 7.87 -29.84 -12.64
N THR A 417 7.78 -29.91 -13.97
CA THR A 417 8.74 -30.67 -14.79
C THR A 417 9.99 -29.83 -15.11
N ALA A 418 9.82 -28.52 -15.26
CA ALA A 418 10.94 -27.58 -15.42
C ALA A 418 11.94 -27.63 -14.26
N ARG A 419 13.21 -27.32 -14.55
CA ARG A 419 14.24 -27.23 -13.52
C ARG A 419 14.04 -25.94 -12.74
N THR A 420 14.03 -26.02 -11.41
CA THR A 420 13.68 -24.88 -10.57
C THR A 420 14.69 -24.57 -9.47
N TRP A 421 14.97 -23.29 -9.28
CA TRP A 421 15.73 -22.74 -8.15
C TRP A 421 14.85 -21.79 -7.34
N LEU A 422 15.15 -21.66 -6.05
CA LEU A 422 14.44 -20.77 -5.14
C LEU A 422 15.45 -19.98 -4.32
N VAL A 423 15.37 -18.67 -4.46
CA VAL A 423 16.05 -17.69 -3.61
C VAL A 423 15.00 -17.04 -2.72
N ILE A 424 15.23 -17.07 -1.42
CA ILE A 424 14.39 -16.40 -0.43
C ILE A 424 15.16 -15.18 0.06
N VAL A 425 14.52 -14.01 0.00
CA VAL A 425 15.06 -12.75 0.49
C VAL A 425 14.39 -12.42 1.81
N GLU A 426 15.15 -12.50 2.90
CA GLU A 426 14.64 -12.28 4.25
C GLU A 426 14.22 -10.82 4.48
N GLY A 427 13.14 -10.62 5.24
CA GLY A 427 12.62 -9.29 5.60
C GLY A 427 11.97 -8.51 4.45
N THR A 428 11.55 -9.17 3.35
CA THR A 428 11.00 -8.50 2.17
C THR A 428 9.68 -9.11 1.69
N ILE A 429 8.88 -8.31 0.97
CA ILE A 429 7.58 -8.69 0.36
C ILE A 429 7.74 -8.90 -1.15
#